data_AF-A0A1R4G3Y2-F1
#
_entry.id   AF-A0A1R4G3Y2-F1
#
_cell.length_a   1.000
_cell.length_b   1.000
_cell.length_c   1.000
_cell.angle_alpha   90.00
_cell.angle_beta   90.00
_cell.angle_gamma   90.00
#
_symmetry.space_group_name_H-M   'P 1'
#
loop_
_entity.id
_entity.type
_entity.pdbx_description
1 polymer ?
#
loop_
_entity_poly.entity_id
_entity_poly.type
_entity_poly.pdbx_seq_one_letter_code
_entity_poly.pdbx_strand_id
1 'polypeptide(L)'
;MTVLAGPDDDWNDRVREAEERLAALRYRLDEAAEQYAEGAISLAMLSNVEQRLNPQIEQAAREAVPPVADAAVLDLISADDVRAAWERLDLLEQRRLIKMLLEIRIEKSQLMGGIFDYGRIKIAPRFVAPETYNWRRAA
;
A
#
# COMPACT_ATOMS: atom_id res chain seq x y z
N MET A 1 2.37 -29.90 8.51
CA MET A 1 1.53 -28.88 7.85
C MET A 1 1.48 -27.70 8.81
N THR A 2 2.45 -26.80 8.72
CA THR A 2 2.58 -25.68 9.64
C THR A 2 2.11 -24.45 8.90
N VAL A 3 0.99 -23.89 9.36
CA VAL A 3 0.51 -22.57 8.97
C VAL A 3 1.56 -21.58 9.45
N LEU A 4 2.23 -20.90 8.52
CA LEU A 4 3.05 -19.72 8.81
C LEU A 4 2.09 -18.54 9.07
N ALA A 5 1.33 -18.60 10.16
CA ALA A 5 0.79 -17.39 10.78
C ALA A 5 1.94 -16.77 11.56
N GLY A 6 2.86 -16.16 10.81
CA GLY A 6 3.99 -15.43 11.36
C GLY A 6 3.59 -14.01 11.77
N PRO A 7 4.53 -13.21 12.30
CA PRO A 7 4.37 -11.81 12.71
C PRO A 7 3.71 -10.86 11.67
N ASP A 8 3.55 -11.32 10.43
CA ASP A 8 2.95 -10.59 9.31
C ASP A 8 1.44 -10.31 9.49
N ASP A 9 0.70 -11.18 10.19
CA ASP A 9 -0.74 -10.95 10.48
C ASP A 9 -0.94 -9.77 11.45
N ASP A 10 -0.12 -9.69 12.51
CA ASP A 10 -0.16 -8.61 13.51
C ASP A 10 0.22 -7.25 12.90
N TRP A 11 1.05 -7.24 11.86
CA TRP A 11 1.42 -6.02 11.14
C TRP A 11 0.34 -5.55 10.15
N ASN A 12 -0.22 -6.47 9.35
CA ASN A 12 -1.33 -6.15 8.45
C ASN A 12 -2.54 -5.61 9.21
N ASP A 13 -2.84 -6.20 10.38
CA ASP A 13 -3.92 -5.74 11.25
C ASP A 13 -3.66 -4.33 11.79
N ARG A 14 -2.41 -4.03 12.20
CA ARG A 14 -2.05 -2.67 12.65
C ARG A 14 -2.12 -1.63 11.53
N VAL A 15 -1.71 -1.97 10.31
CA VAL A 15 -1.82 -1.06 9.16
C VAL A 15 -3.28 -0.80 8.83
N ARG A 16 -4.10 -1.84 8.77
CA ARG A 16 -5.54 -1.72 8.55
C ARG A 16 -6.21 -0.85 9.61
N GLU A 17 -5.88 -1.05 10.88
CA GLU A 17 -6.38 -0.19 11.97
C GLU A 17 -5.93 1.26 11.81
N ALA A 18 -4.70 1.51 11.39
CA ALA A 18 -4.19 2.86 11.15
C ALA A 18 -4.88 3.52 9.94
N GLU A 19 -5.16 2.79 8.87
CA GLU A 19 -5.93 3.24 7.73
C GLU A 19 -7.37 3.60 8.10
N GLU A 20 -8.05 2.77 8.90
CA GLU A 20 -9.40 3.04 9.41
C GLU A 20 -9.44 4.31 10.27
N ARG A 21 -8.44 4.48 11.16
CA ARG A 21 -8.30 5.70 11.96
C ARG A 21 -8.05 6.93 11.08
N LEU A 22 -7.20 6.82 10.07
CA LEU A 22 -6.93 7.90 9.12
C LEU A 22 -8.19 8.31 8.38
N ALA A 23 -8.97 7.35 7.87
CA ALA A 23 -10.23 7.61 7.19
C ALA A 23 -11.24 8.32 8.10
N ALA A 24 -11.37 7.85 9.35
CA ALA A 24 -12.25 8.47 10.34
C ALA A 24 -11.84 9.91 10.70
N LEU A 25 -10.54 10.18 10.83
CA LEU A 25 -10.04 11.52 11.13
C LEU A 25 -10.26 12.50 9.96
N ARG A 26 -10.03 12.04 8.73
CA ARG A 26 -10.30 12.84 7.52
C ARG A 26 -11.77 13.16 7.37
N TYR A 27 -12.64 12.16 7.58
CA TYR A 27 -14.08 12.35 7.55
C TYR A 27 -14.55 13.44 8.55
N ARG A 28 -14.01 13.44 9.77
CA ARG A 28 -14.35 14.48 10.77
C ARG A 28 -13.88 15.88 10.37
N LEU A 29 -12.76 15.97 9.66
CA LEU A 29 -12.26 17.24 9.15
C LEU A 29 -13.15 17.75 8.00
N ASP A 30 -13.55 16.84 7.10
CA ASP A 30 -14.46 17.15 5.99
C ASP A 30 -15.84 17.60 6.52
N GLU A 31 -16.39 16.92 7.52
CA GLU A 31 -17.65 17.31 8.19
C GLU A 31 -17.54 18.72 8.81
N ALA A 32 -16.41 19.05 9.44
CA ALA A 32 -16.19 20.38 9.98
C ALA A 32 -16.11 21.46 8.88
N ALA A 33 -15.52 21.13 7.73
CA ALA A 33 -15.47 22.02 6.58
C ALA A 33 -16.86 22.26 5.98
N GLU A 34 -17.70 21.22 5.91
CA GLU A 34 -19.11 21.34 5.50
C GLU A 34 -19.91 22.24 6.46
N GLN A 35 -19.80 22.01 7.77
CA GLN A 35 -20.45 22.86 8.78
C GLN A 35 -20.00 24.33 8.72
N TYR A 36 -18.74 24.59 8.35
CA TYR A 36 -18.27 25.94 8.13
C TYR A 36 -18.88 26.57 6.87
N ALA A 37 -18.98 25.80 5.77
CA ALA A 37 -19.59 26.26 4.52
C ALA A 37 -21.09 26.57 4.70
N GLU A 38 -21.78 25.82 5.55
CA GLU A 38 -23.17 26.06 5.97
C GLU A 38 -23.30 27.21 6.98
N GLY A 39 -22.20 27.75 7.48
CA GLY A 39 -22.17 28.81 8.49
C GLY A 39 -22.56 28.35 9.90
N ALA A 40 -22.64 27.04 10.15
CA ALA A 40 -22.94 26.46 11.45
C ALA A 40 -21.79 26.63 12.45
N ILE A 41 -20.54 26.70 11.96
CA ILE A 41 -19.35 27.01 12.77
C ILE A 41 -18.57 28.20 12.19
N SER A 42 -17.80 28.87 13.04
CA SER A 42 -16.94 29.99 12.62
C SER A 42 -15.59 29.52 12.11
N LEU A 43 -14.90 30.37 11.34
CA LEU A 43 -13.54 30.10 10.85
C LEU A 43 -12.56 29.80 12.00
N ALA A 44 -12.67 30.52 13.13
CA ALA A 44 -11.83 30.29 14.30
C ALA A 44 -12.05 28.89 14.92
N MET A 45 -13.28 28.37 14.84
CA MET A 45 -13.61 27.04 15.31
C MET A 45 -13.09 25.97 14.37
N LEU A 46 -13.21 26.16 13.05
CA LEU A 46 -12.62 25.29 12.04
C LEU A 46 -11.09 25.21 12.19
N SER A 47 -10.40 26.35 12.32
CA SER A 47 -8.95 26.37 12.52
C SER A 47 -8.51 25.64 13.79
N ASN A 48 -9.30 25.67 14.87
CA ASN A 48 -9.03 24.91 16.08
C ASN A 48 -9.19 23.40 15.84
N VAL A 49 -10.23 22.99 15.11
CA VAL A 49 -10.43 21.59 14.69
C VAL A 49 -9.26 21.12 13.83
N GLU A 50 -8.84 21.89 12.83
CA GLU A 50 -7.67 21.59 11.99
C GLU A 50 -6.39 21.43 12.79
N GLN A 51 -6.09 22.36 13.71
CA GLN A 51 -4.89 22.28 14.57
C GLN A 51 -4.86 21.02 15.42
N ARG A 52 -6.02 20.47 15.80
CA ARG A 52 -6.12 19.25 16.58
C ARG A 52 -6.07 17.99 15.72
N LEU A 53 -6.73 18.00 14.57
CA LEU A 53 -6.88 16.82 13.72
C LEU A 53 -5.68 16.59 12.80
N ASN A 54 -5.06 17.65 12.24
CA ASN A 54 -3.95 17.50 11.30
C ASN A 54 -2.76 16.70 11.87
N PRO A 55 -2.28 16.94 13.11
CA PRO A 55 -1.21 16.13 13.68
C PRO A 55 -1.59 14.65 13.85
N GLN A 56 -2.86 14.37 14.17
CA GLN A 56 -3.37 13.00 14.31
C GLN A 56 -3.48 12.32 12.94
N ILE A 57 -3.90 13.06 11.91
CA ILE A 57 -3.93 12.60 10.51
C ILE A 57 -2.51 12.26 10.04
N GLU A 58 -1.53 13.12 10.29
CA GLU A 58 -0.13 12.86 9.92
C GLU A 58 0.45 11.66 10.65
N GLN A 59 0.09 11.45 11.92
CA GLN A 59 0.55 10.30 12.69
C GLN A 59 -0.12 9.00 12.19
N ALA A 60 -1.44 9.00 12.02
CA ALA A 60 -2.17 7.86 11.49
C ALA A 60 -1.73 7.51 10.06
N ALA A 61 -1.44 8.51 9.23
CA ALA A 61 -0.86 8.29 7.89
C ALA A 61 0.52 7.64 7.94
N ARG A 62 1.38 8.04 8.89
CA ARG A 62 2.69 7.39 9.10
C ARG A 62 2.56 5.95 9.58
N GLU A 63 1.57 5.65 10.42
CA GLU A 63 1.30 4.29 10.91
C GLU A 63 0.63 3.40 9.86
N ALA A 64 -0.16 4.00 8.96
CA ALA A 64 -0.80 3.34 7.83
C ALA A 64 0.18 3.05 6.69
N VAL A 65 1.30 3.77 6.61
CA VAL A 65 2.36 3.44 5.68
C VAL A 65 3.09 2.20 6.22
N PRO A 66 3.11 1.09 5.46
CA PRO A 66 4.00 0.00 5.76
C PRO A 66 5.41 0.53 6.00
N PRO A 67 6.08 0.14 7.10
CA PRO A 67 7.51 0.33 7.15
C PRO A 67 8.04 -0.46 5.96
N VAL A 68 8.44 0.25 4.90
CA VAL A 68 9.36 -0.30 3.91
C VAL A 68 10.66 -0.41 4.67
N ALA A 69 10.77 -1.44 5.52
CA ALA A 69 11.92 -1.73 6.35
C ALA A 69 13.12 -2.15 5.48
N ASP A 70 12.91 -2.22 4.17
CA ASP A 70 13.83 -2.73 3.19
C ASP A 70 14.46 -1.59 2.38
N ALA A 71 15.72 -1.31 2.70
CA ALA A 71 16.50 -0.27 2.01
C ALA A 71 16.54 -0.48 0.49
N ALA A 72 16.56 -1.74 0.02
CA ALA A 72 16.61 -2.02 -1.41
C ALA A 72 15.31 -1.62 -2.15
N VAL A 73 14.16 -1.70 -1.48
CA VAL A 73 12.89 -1.21 -2.04
C VAL A 73 12.88 0.31 -2.07
N LEU A 74 13.35 0.96 -1.01
CA LEU A 74 13.45 2.42 -0.94
C LEU A 74 14.40 2.97 -2.01
N ASP A 75 15.54 2.33 -2.22
CA ASP A 75 16.51 2.69 -3.26
C ASP A 75 15.92 2.55 -4.66
N LEU A 76 15.13 1.49 -4.90
CA LEU A 76 14.41 1.29 -6.16
C LEU A 76 13.34 2.36 -6.41
N ILE A 77 12.57 2.72 -5.39
CA ILE A 77 11.49 3.73 -5.51
C ILE A 77 12.07 5.14 -5.66
N SER A 78 13.23 5.39 -5.07
CA SER A 78 13.91 6.70 -5.12
C SER A 78 14.78 6.89 -6.36
N ALA A 79 14.94 5.85 -7.20
CA ALA A 79 15.77 5.92 -8.39
C ALA A 79 15.08 6.69 -9.54
N ASP A 80 15.83 7.56 -10.20
CA ASP A 80 15.37 8.28 -11.41
C ASP A 80 14.96 7.31 -12.55
N ASP A 81 15.64 6.17 -12.64
CA ASP A 81 15.32 5.08 -13.56
C ASP A 81 15.24 3.75 -12.81
N VAL A 82 14.01 3.36 -12.48
CA VAL A 82 13.67 2.12 -11.78
C VAL A 82 14.13 0.89 -12.56
N ARG A 83 14.06 0.90 -13.91
CA ARG A 83 14.45 -0.26 -14.73
C ARG A 83 15.96 -0.46 -14.69
N ALA A 84 16.73 0.62 -14.85
CA ALA A 84 18.19 0.54 -14.76
C ALA A 84 18.65 0.16 -13.34
N ALA A 85 17.98 0.65 -12.29
CA ALA A 85 18.26 0.26 -10.92
C ALA A 85 17.96 -1.23 -10.68
N TRP A 86 16.83 -1.74 -11.18
CA TRP A 86 16.46 -3.15 -11.10
C TRP A 86 17.49 -4.07 -11.77
N GLU A 87 17.93 -3.72 -12.98
CA GLU A 87 18.88 -4.53 -13.75
C GLU A 87 20.28 -4.60 -13.12
N ARG A 88 20.63 -3.62 -12.26
CA ARG A 88 21.89 -3.62 -11.50
C ARG A 88 21.85 -4.49 -10.25
N LEU A 89 20.66 -4.83 -9.75
CA LEU A 89 20.53 -5.76 -8.63
C LEU A 89 20.93 -7.16 -9.07
N ASP A 90 21.56 -7.91 -8.16
CA ASP A 90 21.84 -9.30 -8.42
C ASP A 90 20.55 -10.16 -8.46
N LEU A 91 20.64 -11.36 -9.04
CA LEU A 91 19.49 -12.26 -9.19
C LEU A 91 18.89 -12.71 -7.85
N LEU A 92 19.68 -12.76 -6.78
CA LEU A 92 19.20 -13.17 -5.47
C LEU A 92 18.31 -12.07 -4.89
N GLU A 93 18.73 -10.83 -5.02
CA GLU A 93 18.06 -9.63 -4.55
C GLU A 93 16.80 -9.36 -5.36
N GLN A 94 16.85 -9.45 -6.69
CA GLN A 94 15.66 -9.40 -7.55
C GLN A 94 14.62 -10.45 -7.13
N ARG A 95 15.05 -11.68 -6.84
CA ARG A 95 14.16 -12.75 -6.39
C ARG A 95 13.57 -12.47 -5.01
N ARG A 96 14.35 -11.89 -4.10
CA ARG A 96 13.93 -11.50 -2.75
C ARG A 96 12.85 -10.43 -2.81
N LEU A 97 13.07 -9.38 -3.60
CA LEU A 97 12.13 -8.28 -3.81
C LEU A 97 10.82 -8.76 -4.45
N ILE A 98 10.90 -9.60 -5.50
CA ILE A 98 9.69 -10.19 -6.12
C ILE A 98 8.87 -10.96 -5.08
N LYS A 99 9.51 -11.80 -4.27
CA LYS A 99 8.79 -12.61 -3.26
C LYS A 99 8.20 -11.78 -2.14
N MET A 100 8.83 -10.66 -1.80
CA MET A 100 8.35 -9.75 -0.77
C MET A 100 7.16 -8.92 -1.26
N LEU A 101 7.20 -8.44 -2.50
CA LEU A 101 6.18 -7.53 -3.05
C LEU A 101 5.02 -8.26 -3.73
N LEU A 102 5.27 -9.45 -4.29
CA LEU A 102 4.31 -10.17 -5.11
C LEU A 102 3.98 -11.55 -4.51
N GLU A 103 2.72 -11.90 -4.60
CA GLU A 103 2.21 -13.25 -4.42
C GLU A 103 2.13 -13.91 -5.80
N ILE A 104 2.87 -15.00 -6.00
CA ILE A 104 2.86 -15.78 -7.23
C ILE A 104 2.19 -17.12 -6.95
N ARG A 105 1.01 -17.34 -7.53
CA ARG A 105 0.28 -18.61 -7.47
C ARG A 105 0.32 -19.31 -8.83
N ILE A 106 0.60 -20.61 -8.82
CA ILE A 106 0.57 -21.45 -10.00
C ILE A 106 -0.65 -22.37 -9.88
N GLU A 107 -1.65 -22.11 -10.69
CA GLU A 107 -2.87 -22.89 -10.78
C GLU A 107 -2.68 -24.13 -11.67
N LYS A 108 -3.66 -25.03 -11.64
CA LYS A 108 -3.66 -26.21 -12.50
C LYS A 108 -3.79 -25.76 -13.97
N SER A 109 -2.92 -26.31 -14.82
CA SER A 109 -2.98 -26.10 -16.28
C SER A 109 -4.35 -26.52 -16.80
N GLN A 110 -4.98 -25.65 -17.57
CA GLN A 110 -6.21 -25.98 -18.30
C GLN A 110 -5.89 -26.53 -19.69
N LEU A 111 -4.67 -26.30 -20.18
CA LEU A 111 -4.18 -26.84 -21.45
C LEU A 111 -3.66 -28.28 -21.27
N MET A 112 -4.02 -29.14 -22.22
CA MET A 112 -3.55 -30.52 -22.35
C MET A 112 -2.32 -30.59 -23.27
N GLY A 113 -1.42 -31.53 -23.00
CA GLY A 113 -0.14 -31.65 -23.72
C GLY A 113 0.88 -30.61 -23.23
N GLY A 114 2.19 -30.86 -23.45
CA GLY A 114 3.32 -30.11 -22.90
C GLY A 114 3.46 -28.62 -23.30
N ILE A 115 2.35 -27.95 -23.58
CA ILE A 115 2.26 -26.52 -23.88
C ILE A 115 2.30 -25.75 -22.56
N PHE A 116 3.11 -24.70 -22.53
CA PHE A 116 3.20 -23.82 -21.37
C PHE A 116 1.97 -22.91 -21.27
N ASP A 117 1.07 -23.22 -20.36
CA ASP A 117 -0.08 -22.39 -20.00
C ASP A 117 0.40 -21.21 -19.13
N TYR A 118 0.57 -20.02 -19.74
CA TYR A 118 0.92 -18.79 -19.00
C TYR A 118 -0.23 -18.33 -18.09
N GLY A 119 -1.49 -18.61 -18.47
CA GLY A 119 -2.68 -18.14 -17.78
C GLY A 119 -2.85 -18.73 -16.37
N ARG A 120 -2.18 -19.85 -16.09
CA ARG A 120 -2.14 -20.49 -14.76
C ARG A 120 -1.25 -19.76 -13.76
N ILE A 121 -0.36 -18.86 -14.22
CA ILE A 121 0.51 -18.10 -13.33
C ILE A 121 -0.23 -16.82 -12.95
N LYS A 122 -0.73 -16.77 -11.72
CA LYS A 122 -1.37 -15.58 -11.14
C LYS A 122 -0.34 -14.82 -10.35
N ILE A 123 -0.22 -13.53 -10.64
CA ILE A 123 0.67 -12.61 -9.93
C ILE A 123 -0.22 -11.52 -9.33
N ALA A 124 -0.17 -11.35 -8.02
CA ALA A 124 -0.88 -10.31 -7.29
C ALA A 124 0.11 -9.55 -6.40
N PRO A 125 -0.07 -8.23 -6.18
CA PRO A 125 0.63 -7.53 -5.11
C PRO A 125 0.27 -8.14 -3.75
N ARG A 126 1.24 -8.26 -2.84
CA ARG A 126 1.00 -8.68 -1.45
C ARG A 126 0.36 -7.59 -0.59
N PHE A 127 0.51 -6.35 -1.01
CA PHE A 127 -0.05 -5.18 -0.34
C PHE A 127 -1.22 -4.67 -1.17
N VAL A 128 -2.32 -4.29 -0.52
CA VAL A 128 -3.44 -3.65 -1.19
C VAL A 128 -3.00 -2.24 -1.59
N ALA A 129 -2.72 -2.03 -2.87
CA ALA A 129 -2.61 -0.68 -3.38
C ALA A 129 -4.00 -0.03 -3.25
N PRO A 130 -4.10 1.23 -2.78
CA PRO A 130 -5.37 1.96 -2.80
C PRO A 130 -5.99 1.89 -4.20
N GLU A 131 -7.32 1.75 -4.29
CA GLU A 131 -8.07 1.48 -5.55
C GLU A 131 -7.76 2.44 -6.72
N THR A 132 -7.08 3.55 -6.46
CA THR A 132 -6.65 4.56 -7.44
C THR A 132 -5.47 4.15 -8.32
N TYR A 133 -4.75 3.05 -8.07
CA TYR A 133 -3.57 2.69 -8.88
C TYR A 133 -3.91 1.84 -10.12
N ASN A 134 -4.36 2.50 -11.19
CA ASN A 134 -4.53 1.88 -12.51
C ASN A 134 -3.19 1.78 -13.24
N TRP A 135 -2.57 0.59 -13.25
CA TRP A 135 -1.42 0.32 -14.12
C TRP A 135 -1.89 0.29 -15.58
N ARG A 136 -1.60 1.35 -16.35
CA ARG A 136 -1.67 1.29 -17.82
C ARG A 136 -0.25 1.10 -18.32
N ARG A 137 0.00 0.02 -19.07
CA ARG A 137 1.22 -0.10 -19.88
C ARG A 137 1.23 1.08 -20.85
N ALA A 138 2.21 1.97 -20.71
CA ALA A 138 2.59 2.85 -21.80
C ALA A 138 3.06 1.96 -22.96
N ALA A 139 2.48 2.19 -24.14
CA ALA A 139 2.79 1.48 -25.38
C ALA A 139 4.15 1.89 -25.92
#